data_AF-A0A1X9ZA42-F1
#
_entry.id   AF-A0A1X9ZA42-F1
#
_cell.length_a   1.000
_cell.length_b   1.000
_cell.length_c   1.000
_cell.angle_alpha   90.00
_cell.angle_beta   90.00
_cell.angle_gamma   90.00
#
_symmetry.space_group_name_H-M   'P 1'
#
loop_
_entity.id
_entity.type
_entity.pdbx_description
1 polymer ?
#
loop_
_entity_poly.entity_id
_entity_poly.type
_entity_poly.pdbx_seq_one_letter_code
_entity_poly.pdbx_strand_id
1 'polypeptide(L)'
;MRNNTIASESFSSGRKSFFLDFKLARNKSNYMRITNLVRYEDGSTRKARMYIWQEDFELWISAFASLFQSAAHASEKDVTVFDLFNQSKQMKDSGIKSWEPEKRPREKFLDSGPGEMTLAELIAMLIGSGTADANAIELGEKILNSVDNNLSKLSELSHTELAKFKGMGLAKSSAVLSALELGKRAFGFKNLLNRKTV
;
A
#
# COMPACT_ATOMS: atom_id res chain seq x y z
N MET A 1 -9.20 5.81 -41.50
CA MET A 1 -9.39 5.42 -40.09
C MET A 1 -8.59 6.40 -39.24
N ARG A 2 -9.22 7.19 -38.35
CA ARG A 2 -8.46 8.12 -37.50
C ARG A 2 -7.49 7.32 -36.63
N ASN A 3 -6.23 7.75 -36.60
CA ASN A 3 -5.18 7.05 -35.87
C ASN A 3 -5.38 7.28 -34.36
N ASN A 4 -6.16 6.41 -33.71
CA ASN A 4 -6.43 6.47 -32.26
C ASN A 4 -5.25 5.95 -31.41
N THR A 5 -4.01 6.17 -31.86
CA THR A 5 -2.81 5.78 -31.13
C THR A 5 -2.41 6.95 -30.26
N ILE A 6 -2.38 6.73 -28.94
CA ILE A 6 -2.00 7.72 -27.94
C ILE A 6 -0.47 7.78 -27.83
N ALA A 7 0.16 6.61 -27.75
CA ALA A 7 1.61 6.45 -27.74
C ALA A 7 1.99 5.15 -28.45
N SER A 8 3.20 5.09 -29.01
CA SER A 8 3.71 3.90 -29.69
C SER A 8 5.22 3.82 -29.54
N GLU A 9 5.72 2.63 -29.26
CA GLU A 9 7.13 2.29 -29.24
C GLU A 9 7.37 1.09 -30.17
N SER A 10 8.52 1.06 -30.85
CA SER A 10 8.86 -0.05 -31.74
C SER A 10 10.36 -0.33 -31.78
N PHE A 11 10.70 -1.61 -31.91
CA PHE A 11 12.07 -2.07 -32.03
C PHE A 11 12.13 -3.36 -32.83
N SER A 12 13.30 -3.69 -33.36
CA SER A 12 13.49 -4.91 -34.16
C SER A 12 14.73 -5.68 -33.71
N SER A 13 14.69 -7.00 -33.84
CA SER A 13 15.80 -7.91 -33.59
C SER A 13 15.82 -8.99 -34.68
N GLY A 14 16.80 -8.90 -35.57
CA GLY A 14 16.89 -9.75 -36.76
C GLY A 14 15.63 -9.66 -37.62
N ARG A 15 14.96 -10.80 -37.83
CA ARG A 15 13.72 -10.90 -38.64
C ARG A 15 12.44 -10.58 -37.86
N LYS A 16 12.55 -10.18 -36.59
CA LYS A 16 11.42 -9.87 -35.72
C LYS A 16 11.29 -8.37 -35.53
N SER A 17 10.07 -7.86 -35.64
CA SER A 17 9.72 -6.48 -35.32
C SER A 17 8.63 -6.46 -34.27
N PHE A 18 8.82 -5.64 -33.24
CA PHE A 18 7.93 -5.49 -32.10
C PHE A 18 7.33 -4.08 -32.10
N PHE A 19 6.04 -4.00 -31.75
CA PHE A 19 5.32 -2.75 -31.60
C PHE A 19 4.51 -2.79 -30.31
N LEU A 20 4.66 -1.77 -29.47
CA LEU A 20 3.89 -1.57 -28.25
C LEU A 20 3.08 -0.30 -28.44
N ASP A 21 1.77 -0.42 -28.62
CA ASP A 21 0.89 0.71 -28.87
C ASP A 21 -0.08 0.91 -27.70
N PHE A 22 -0.18 2.13 -27.18
CA PHE A 22 -1.27 2.53 -26.30
C PHE A 22 -2.34 3.27 -27.10
N LYS A 23 -3.59 2.81 -27.05
CA LYS A 23 -4.65 3.22 -27.99
C LYS A 23 -5.99 3.45 -27.31
N LEU A 24 -6.80 4.30 -27.92
CA LEU A 24 -8.19 4.56 -27.54
C LEU A 24 -9.16 3.75 -28.41
N ALA A 25 -9.98 2.91 -27.80
CA ALA A 25 -11.03 2.16 -28.47
C ALA A 25 -12.26 3.04 -28.80
N ARG A 26 -13.19 2.49 -29.61
CA ARG A 26 -14.42 3.21 -30.00
C ARG A 26 -15.33 3.56 -28.82
N ASN A 27 -15.33 2.73 -27.78
CA ASN A 27 -16.08 2.94 -26.54
C ASN A 27 -15.39 3.89 -25.55
N LYS A 28 -14.32 4.58 -25.97
CA LYS A 28 -13.47 5.45 -25.14
C LYS A 28 -12.65 4.74 -24.05
N SER A 29 -12.59 3.41 -24.04
CA SER A 29 -11.65 2.68 -23.18
C SER A 29 -10.25 2.66 -23.78
N ASN A 30 -9.21 2.76 -22.95
CA ASN A 30 -7.84 2.61 -23.41
C ASN A 30 -7.39 1.14 -23.37
N TYR A 31 -6.47 0.80 -24.24
CA TYR A 31 -5.84 -0.52 -24.25
C TYR A 31 -4.40 -0.43 -24.78
N MET A 32 -3.57 -1.36 -24.31
CA MET A 32 -2.25 -1.61 -24.86
C MET A 32 -2.35 -2.75 -25.88
N ARG A 33 -1.66 -2.60 -27.02
CA ARG A 33 -1.51 -3.64 -28.04
C ARG A 33 -0.04 -3.94 -28.21
N ILE A 34 0.33 -5.19 -27.98
CA ILE A 34 1.67 -5.70 -28.28
C ILE A 34 1.60 -6.50 -29.57
N THR A 35 2.44 -6.16 -30.53
CA THR A 35 2.52 -6.85 -31.82
C THR A 35 3.91 -7.42 -32.00
N ASN A 36 3.99 -8.69 -32.41
CA ASN A 36 5.21 -9.32 -32.89
C ASN A 36 5.02 -9.70 -34.36
N LEU A 37 5.89 -9.21 -35.22
CA LEU A 37 5.93 -9.52 -36.65
C LEU A 37 7.23 -10.27 -36.96
N VAL A 38 7.14 -11.47 -37.51
CA VAL A 38 8.28 -12.25 -37.98
C VAL A 38 8.25 -12.31 -39.51
N ARG A 39 9.38 -12.03 -40.16
CA ARG A 39 9.56 -12.20 -41.60
C ARG A 39 10.36 -13.48 -41.88
N TYR A 40 9.95 -14.27 -42.85
CA TYR A 40 10.64 -15.49 -43.26
C TYR A 40 11.43 -15.26 -44.55
N GLU A 41 12.33 -16.19 -44.89
CA GLU A 41 13.22 -16.08 -46.06
C GLU A 41 12.46 -16.18 -47.38
N ASP A 42 11.33 -16.91 -47.37
CA ASP A 42 10.39 -17.02 -48.49
C ASP A 42 9.57 -15.74 -48.73
N GLY A 43 9.83 -14.67 -47.98
CA GLY A 43 9.11 -13.40 -48.05
C GLY A 43 7.77 -13.39 -47.29
N SER A 44 7.33 -14.52 -46.75
CA SER A 44 6.12 -14.60 -45.94
C SER A 44 6.30 -13.91 -44.58
N THR A 45 5.19 -13.56 -43.93
CA THR A 45 5.23 -12.94 -42.59
C THR A 45 4.21 -13.56 -41.65
N ARG A 46 4.57 -13.66 -40.38
CA ARG A 46 3.66 -14.06 -39.29
C ARG A 46 3.51 -12.91 -38.31
N LYS A 47 2.27 -12.56 -37.99
CA LYS A 47 1.95 -11.49 -37.05
C LYS A 47 1.13 -12.02 -35.88
N ALA A 48 1.65 -11.90 -34.67
CA ALA A 48 0.94 -12.15 -33.42
C ALA A 48 0.58 -10.82 -32.75
N ARG A 49 -0.59 -10.75 -32.13
CA ARG A 49 -1.06 -9.55 -31.40
C ARG A 49 -1.66 -9.97 -30.07
N MET A 50 -1.33 -9.22 -29.04
CA MET A 50 -1.93 -9.29 -27.72
C MET A 50 -2.55 -7.93 -27.40
N TYR A 51 -3.72 -7.96 -26.76
CA TYR A 51 -4.46 -6.79 -26.34
C TYR A 51 -4.65 -6.87 -24.83
N ILE A 52 -4.35 -5.78 -24.15
CA ILE A 52 -4.50 -5.66 -22.69
C ILE A 52 -5.33 -4.40 -22.45
N TRP A 53 -6.47 -4.53 -21.76
CA TRP A 53 -7.33 -3.39 -21.46
C TRP A 53 -6.83 -2.64 -20.23
N GLN A 54 -7.09 -1.33 -20.16
CA GLN A 54 -6.63 -0.48 -19.06
C GLN A 54 -7.08 -0.98 -17.68
N GLU A 55 -8.29 -1.55 -17.58
CA GLU A 55 -8.83 -2.13 -16.35
C GLU A 55 -7.97 -3.29 -15.79
N ASP A 56 -7.20 -3.97 -16.64
CA ASP A 56 -6.34 -5.09 -16.24
C ASP A 56 -4.87 -4.69 -16.05
N PHE A 57 -4.50 -3.41 -16.28
CA PHE A 57 -3.09 -2.99 -16.28
C PHE A 57 -2.38 -3.26 -14.95
N GLU A 58 -3.06 -3.06 -13.82
CA GLU A 58 -2.49 -3.34 -12.50
C GLU A 58 -2.03 -4.81 -12.41
N LEU A 59 -2.89 -5.75 -12.84
CA LEU A 59 -2.58 -7.18 -12.81
C LEU A 59 -1.40 -7.53 -13.72
N TRP A 60 -1.37 -6.99 -14.93
CA TRP A 60 -0.29 -7.28 -15.88
C TRP A 60 1.05 -6.68 -15.46
N ILE A 61 1.06 -5.45 -14.93
CA ILE A 61 2.28 -4.81 -14.42
C ILE A 61 2.84 -5.63 -13.25
N SER A 62 1.98 -6.02 -12.30
CA SER A 62 2.38 -6.89 -11.19
C SER A 62 2.89 -8.24 -11.67
N ALA A 63 2.24 -8.85 -12.67
CA ALA A 63 2.67 -10.12 -13.24
C ALA A 63 4.04 -10.04 -13.91
N PHE A 64 4.30 -8.99 -14.70
CA PHE A 64 5.62 -8.77 -15.31
C PHE A 64 6.69 -8.48 -14.26
N ALA A 65 6.39 -7.64 -13.27
CA ALA A 65 7.32 -7.34 -12.18
C ALA A 65 7.71 -8.62 -11.42
N SER A 66 6.72 -9.43 -11.04
CA SER A 66 6.93 -10.75 -10.43
C SER A 66 7.80 -11.65 -11.31
N LEU A 67 7.41 -11.83 -12.59
CA LEU A 67 8.11 -12.71 -13.50
C LEU A 67 9.59 -12.32 -13.65
N PHE A 68 9.87 -11.03 -13.82
CA PHE A 68 11.25 -10.55 -13.97
C PHE A 68 12.02 -10.60 -12.65
N GLN A 69 11.36 -10.37 -11.51
CA GLN A 69 11.95 -10.56 -10.20
C GLN A 69 12.34 -12.03 -9.98
N SER A 70 11.42 -12.97 -10.21
CA SER A 70 11.69 -14.41 -10.09
C SER A 70 12.76 -14.86 -11.08
N ALA A 71 12.76 -14.35 -12.32
CA ALA A 71 13.82 -14.64 -13.29
C ALA A 71 15.19 -14.08 -12.87
N ALA A 72 15.22 -12.91 -12.23
CA ALA A 72 16.44 -12.31 -11.69
C ALA A 72 16.94 -13.03 -10.41
N HIS A 73 16.02 -13.60 -9.63
CA HIS A 73 16.27 -14.36 -8.40
C HIS A 73 16.24 -15.87 -8.59
N ALA A 74 16.28 -16.38 -9.83
CA ALA A 74 16.20 -17.81 -10.14
C ALA A 74 17.36 -18.66 -9.56
N SER A 75 18.23 -18.08 -8.72
CA SER A 75 19.11 -18.82 -7.81
C SER A 75 18.44 -19.25 -6.50
N GLU A 76 17.38 -18.59 -5.99
CA GLU A 76 16.72 -18.97 -4.72
C GLU A 76 15.20 -18.64 -4.69
N LYS A 77 14.39 -19.71 -4.78
CA LYS A 77 12.94 -19.83 -4.48
C LYS A 77 11.95 -19.03 -5.36
N ASP A 78 11.16 -19.79 -6.11
CA ASP A 78 10.07 -19.31 -6.97
C ASP A 78 8.94 -18.64 -6.17
N VAL A 79 8.72 -17.34 -6.41
CA VAL A 79 7.53 -16.59 -5.99
C VAL A 79 6.67 -16.32 -7.23
N THR A 80 5.39 -16.67 -7.20
CA THR A 80 4.49 -16.53 -8.37
C THR A 80 3.64 -15.27 -8.32
N VAL A 81 3.01 -14.93 -9.46
CA VAL A 81 2.03 -13.83 -9.60
C VAL A 81 0.87 -13.98 -8.61
N PHE A 82 0.44 -15.20 -8.34
CA PHE A 82 -0.63 -15.48 -7.39
C PHE A 82 -0.20 -15.22 -5.95
N ASP A 83 1.06 -15.52 -5.60
CA ASP A 83 1.62 -15.28 -4.26
C ASP A 83 1.74 -13.78 -3.99
N LEU A 84 2.20 -12.99 -4.96
CA LEU A 84 2.31 -11.53 -4.86
C LEU A 84 0.95 -10.84 -4.93
N PHE A 85 0.00 -11.35 -5.72
CA PHE A 85 -1.37 -10.86 -5.73
C PHE A 85 -2.07 -11.15 -4.40
N ASN A 86 -1.86 -12.31 -3.80
CA ASN A 86 -2.41 -12.61 -2.48
C ASN A 86 -1.71 -11.83 -1.37
N GLN A 87 -0.41 -11.53 -1.48
CA GLN A 87 0.28 -10.62 -0.56
C GLN A 87 -0.23 -9.19 -0.69
N SER A 88 -0.38 -8.66 -1.92
CA SER A 88 -0.89 -7.30 -2.13
C SER A 88 -2.37 -7.18 -1.79
N LYS A 89 -3.17 -8.24 -2.03
CA LYS A 89 -4.55 -8.36 -1.58
C LYS A 89 -4.62 -8.51 -0.06
N GLN A 90 -3.73 -9.26 0.61
CA GLN A 90 -3.64 -9.25 2.08
C GLN A 90 -3.28 -7.86 2.62
N MET A 91 -2.40 -7.10 1.96
CA MET A 91 -2.10 -5.72 2.35
C MET A 91 -3.28 -4.75 2.09
N LYS A 92 -4.11 -4.97 1.06
CA LYS A 92 -5.30 -4.15 0.76
C LYS A 92 -6.58 -4.57 1.51
N ASP A 93 -6.75 -5.83 1.91
CA ASP A 93 -7.96 -6.36 2.57
C ASP A 93 -7.80 -6.60 4.09
N SER A 94 -6.60 -6.54 4.67
CA SER A 94 -6.43 -6.84 6.09
C SER A 94 -6.72 -5.64 7.00
N GLY A 95 -8.00 -5.26 7.08
CA GLY A 95 -8.47 -4.59 8.27
C GLY A 95 -8.08 -5.43 9.49
N ILE A 96 -7.68 -4.78 10.59
CA ILE A 96 -7.18 -5.42 11.84
C ILE A 96 -8.00 -6.64 12.27
N LYS A 97 -9.31 -6.65 12.00
CA LYS A 97 -10.23 -7.78 12.26
C LYS A 97 -9.86 -9.10 11.59
N SER A 98 -9.05 -9.08 10.53
CA SER A 98 -8.61 -10.27 9.79
C SER A 98 -7.35 -10.90 10.36
N TRP A 99 -6.65 -10.21 11.27
CA TRP A 99 -5.44 -10.73 11.90
C TRP A 99 -5.77 -11.86 12.87
N GLU A 100 -4.77 -12.68 13.21
CA GLU A 100 -4.87 -13.60 14.36
C GLU A 100 -5.31 -12.83 15.61
N PRO A 101 -6.22 -13.36 16.44
CA PRO A 101 -6.77 -12.65 17.61
C PRO A 101 -5.69 -12.01 18.49
N GLU A 102 -4.58 -12.70 18.70
CA GLU A 102 -3.45 -12.29 19.55
C GLU A 102 -2.71 -11.05 19.01
N LYS A 103 -2.85 -10.76 17.71
CA LYS A 103 -2.25 -9.58 17.06
C LYS A 103 -3.19 -8.39 17.01
N ARG A 104 -4.48 -8.57 17.30
CA ARG A 104 -5.46 -7.47 17.26
C ARG A 104 -5.31 -6.63 18.51
N PRO A 105 -5.26 -5.28 18.43
CA PRO A 105 -4.97 -4.44 19.58
C PRO A 105 -5.91 -4.62 20.78
N ARG A 106 -7.21 -4.84 20.56
CA ARG A 106 -8.17 -4.98 21.67
C ARG A 106 -8.02 -6.32 22.37
N GLU A 107 -7.88 -7.37 21.60
CA GLU A 107 -7.71 -8.74 22.08
C GLU A 107 -6.33 -8.89 22.75
N LYS A 108 -5.26 -8.39 22.15
CA LYS A 108 -3.92 -8.30 22.75
C LYS A 108 -3.94 -7.50 24.07
N PHE A 109 -4.65 -6.38 24.11
CA PHE A 109 -4.78 -5.59 25.34
C PHE A 109 -5.45 -6.38 26.47
N LEU A 110 -6.46 -7.20 26.14
CA LEU A 110 -7.16 -8.04 27.11
C LEU A 110 -6.31 -9.21 27.60
N ASP A 111 -5.52 -9.82 26.71
CA ASP A 111 -4.72 -11.01 27.01
C ASP A 111 -3.37 -10.66 27.68
N SER A 112 -2.62 -9.73 27.10
CA SER A 112 -1.27 -9.38 27.53
C SER A 112 -1.20 -8.10 28.39
N GLY A 113 -2.29 -7.32 28.43
CA GLY A 113 -2.38 -6.09 29.21
C GLY A 113 -1.77 -4.84 28.54
N PRO A 114 -1.91 -3.66 29.17
CA PRO A 114 -1.49 -2.38 28.59
C PRO A 114 0.03 -2.22 28.44
N GLY A 115 0.85 -2.96 29.22
CA GLY A 115 2.31 -2.85 29.19
C GLY A 115 2.96 -3.39 27.92
N GLU A 116 2.30 -4.35 27.27
CA GLU A 116 2.78 -5.01 26.04
C GLU A 116 2.33 -4.29 24.76
N MET A 117 1.63 -3.17 24.92
CA MET A 117 1.08 -2.40 23.81
C MET A 117 2.10 -1.36 23.34
N THR A 118 2.33 -1.33 22.03
CA THR A 118 3.06 -0.24 21.40
C THR A 118 2.22 1.05 21.43
N LEU A 119 2.89 2.20 21.33
CA LEU A 119 2.20 3.50 21.27
C LEU A 119 1.22 3.57 20.08
N ALA A 120 1.60 3.00 18.93
CA ALA A 120 0.74 2.97 17.76
C ALA A 120 -0.52 2.14 17.99
N GLU A 121 -0.42 0.98 18.66
CA GLU A 121 -1.57 0.16 19.01
C GLU A 121 -2.50 0.87 20.01
N LEU A 122 -1.95 1.59 20.99
CA LEU A 122 -2.74 2.40 21.93
C LEU A 122 -3.50 3.52 21.20
N ILE A 123 -2.85 4.22 20.27
CA ILE A 123 -3.50 5.24 19.43
C ILE A 123 -4.57 4.58 18.54
N ALA A 124 -4.27 3.43 17.94
CA ALA A 124 -5.20 2.67 17.11
C ALA A 124 -6.49 2.32 17.87
N MET A 125 -6.38 1.97 19.15
CA MET A 125 -7.53 1.72 20.02
C MET A 125 -8.39 2.97 20.23
N LEU A 126 -7.77 4.14 20.43
CA LEU A 126 -8.47 5.41 20.63
C LEU A 126 -9.22 5.86 19.37
N ILE A 127 -8.62 5.69 18.20
CA ILE A 127 -9.23 6.13 16.93
C ILE A 127 -10.19 5.08 16.34
N GLY A 128 -10.06 3.82 16.75
CA GLY A 128 -10.97 2.70 16.47
C GLY A 128 -10.98 2.18 15.03
N SER A 129 -10.63 3.01 14.04
CA SER A 129 -10.59 2.65 12.63
C SER A 129 -9.52 3.44 11.87
N GLY A 130 -8.98 2.83 10.81
CA GLY A 130 -8.05 3.47 9.90
C GLY A 130 -8.75 4.33 8.85
N THR A 131 -8.15 4.39 7.67
CA THR A 131 -8.65 4.99 6.44
C THR A 131 -8.79 3.93 5.36
N ALA A 132 -9.20 4.32 4.14
CA ALA A 132 -9.17 3.43 2.98
C ALA A 132 -7.74 2.98 2.60
N ASP A 133 -6.71 3.77 2.93
CA ASP A 133 -5.33 3.53 2.47
C ASP A 133 -4.38 3.09 3.60
N ALA A 134 -4.89 2.97 4.83
CA ALA A 134 -4.09 2.61 6.00
C ALA A 134 -4.97 2.05 7.12
N ASN A 135 -4.54 0.99 7.78
CA ASN A 135 -5.22 0.48 8.98
C ASN A 135 -5.01 1.42 10.19
N ALA A 136 -5.69 1.15 11.31
CA ALA A 136 -5.64 2.05 12.47
C ALA A 136 -4.25 2.12 13.13
N ILE A 137 -3.48 1.04 13.10
CA ILE A 137 -2.11 0.99 13.64
C ILE A 137 -1.18 1.80 12.74
N GLU A 138 -1.21 1.59 11.44
CA GLU A 138 -0.44 2.37 10.46
C GLU A 138 -0.75 3.87 10.52
N LEU A 139 -2.02 4.24 10.74
CA LEU A 139 -2.40 5.63 10.97
C LEU A 139 -1.80 6.17 12.28
N GLY A 140 -1.80 5.37 13.35
CA GLY A 140 -1.14 5.70 14.61
C GLY A 140 0.38 5.89 14.45
N GLU A 141 1.04 5.01 13.70
CA GLU A 141 2.47 5.13 13.37
C GLU A 141 2.77 6.40 12.58
N LYS A 142 1.96 6.75 11.56
CA LYS A 142 2.12 8.00 10.80
C LYS A 142 2.05 9.24 11.70
N ILE A 143 1.11 9.25 12.65
CA ILE A 143 0.97 10.36 13.60
C ILE A 143 2.19 10.43 14.51
N LEU A 144 2.62 9.31 15.09
CA LEU A 144 3.78 9.25 15.99
C LEU A 144 5.08 9.65 15.28
N ASN A 145 5.27 9.19 14.04
CA ASN A 145 6.45 9.52 13.25
C ASN A 145 6.54 11.02 12.93
N SER A 146 5.42 11.73 12.79
CA SER A 146 5.44 13.18 12.57
C SER A 146 5.97 14.00 13.76
N VAL A 147 6.05 13.37 14.93
CA VAL A 147 6.52 13.98 16.18
C VAL A 147 7.71 13.23 16.76
N ASP A 148 8.46 12.50 15.93
CA ASP A 148 9.64 11.72 16.31
C ASP A 148 9.38 10.71 17.45
N ASN A 149 8.19 10.10 17.47
CA ASN A 149 7.73 9.20 18.54
C ASN A 149 7.73 9.84 19.94
N ASN A 150 7.64 11.18 20.02
CA ASN A 150 7.66 11.92 21.28
C ASN A 150 6.23 12.28 21.73
N LEU A 151 5.76 11.65 22.81
CA LEU A 151 4.42 11.89 23.36
C LEU A 151 4.22 13.32 23.91
N SER A 152 5.28 13.98 24.39
CA SER A 152 5.18 15.36 24.83
C SER A 152 4.88 16.27 23.64
N LYS A 153 5.61 16.11 22.53
CA LYS A 153 5.32 16.83 21.27
C LYS A 153 3.93 16.48 20.73
N LEU A 154 3.53 15.20 20.80
CA LEU A 154 2.19 14.79 20.38
C LEU A 154 1.09 15.51 21.16
N SER A 155 1.28 15.70 22.48
CA SER A 155 0.33 16.37 23.36
C SER A 155 0.22 17.88 23.11
N GLU A 156 1.18 18.46 22.40
CA GLU A 156 1.19 19.89 22.02
C GLU A 156 0.47 20.15 20.70
N LEU A 157 0.17 19.10 19.92
CA LEU A 157 -0.54 19.25 18.66
C LEU A 157 -1.97 19.77 18.89
N SER A 158 -2.35 20.73 18.06
CA SER A 158 -3.71 21.22 17.98
C SER A 158 -4.63 20.26 17.19
N HIS A 159 -5.94 20.45 17.36
CA HIS A 159 -6.94 19.73 16.58
C HIS A 159 -6.72 19.89 15.06
N THR A 160 -6.35 21.10 14.60
CA THR A 160 -6.13 21.40 13.18
C THR A 160 -4.89 20.71 12.63
N GLU A 161 -3.86 20.49 13.46
CA GLU A 161 -2.66 19.75 13.07
C GLU A 161 -2.93 18.25 12.96
N LEU A 162 -3.65 17.67 13.92
CA LEU A 162 -4.09 16.27 13.83
C LEU A 162 -5.06 16.06 12.65
N ALA A 163 -5.91 17.03 12.34
CA ALA A 163 -6.84 16.94 11.21
C ALA A 163 -6.16 16.91 9.83
N LYS A 164 -4.85 17.23 9.73
CA LYS A 164 -4.09 17.09 8.48
C LYS A 164 -3.90 15.61 8.08
N PHE A 165 -3.96 14.70 9.04
CA PHE A 165 -3.92 13.27 8.75
C PHE A 165 -5.28 12.82 8.21
N LYS A 166 -5.27 12.18 7.03
CA LYS A 166 -6.49 11.65 6.40
C LYS A 166 -7.25 10.78 7.41
N GLY A 167 -8.55 11.05 7.57
CA GLY A 167 -9.41 10.31 8.49
C GLY A 167 -9.29 10.68 9.97
N MET A 168 -8.54 11.71 10.35
CA MET A 168 -8.45 12.25 11.73
C MET A 168 -9.39 13.44 11.96
N GLY A 169 -10.69 13.22 11.77
CA GLY A 169 -11.72 14.24 12.06
C GLY A 169 -11.89 14.52 13.55
N LEU A 170 -12.83 15.41 13.89
CA LEU A 170 -13.11 15.89 15.25
C LEU A 170 -13.15 14.77 16.29
N ALA A 171 -13.93 13.72 16.07
CA ALA A 171 -14.08 12.62 17.03
C ALA A 171 -12.76 11.92 17.38
N LYS A 172 -11.97 11.52 16.37
CA LYS A 172 -10.71 10.78 16.57
C LYS A 172 -9.64 11.66 17.19
N SER A 173 -9.53 12.91 16.73
CA SER A 173 -8.56 13.87 17.26
C SER A 173 -8.89 14.24 18.72
N SER A 174 -10.17 14.46 19.05
CA SER A 174 -10.61 14.70 20.43
C SER A 174 -10.29 13.51 21.33
N ALA A 175 -10.48 12.28 20.88
CA ALA A 175 -10.15 11.08 21.66
C ALA A 175 -8.65 11.02 22.00
N VAL A 176 -7.76 11.24 21.02
CA VAL A 176 -6.31 11.23 21.21
C VAL A 176 -5.86 12.35 22.15
N LEU A 177 -6.28 13.59 21.89
CA LEU A 177 -5.90 14.74 22.72
C LEU A 177 -6.41 14.60 24.16
N SER A 178 -7.63 14.08 24.34
CA SER A 178 -8.19 13.85 25.68
C SER A 178 -7.38 12.80 26.44
N ALA A 179 -6.97 11.70 25.79
CA ALA A 179 -6.16 10.67 26.42
C ALA A 179 -4.78 11.20 26.85
N LEU A 180 -4.13 12.01 26.01
CA LEU A 180 -2.84 12.62 26.32
C LEU A 180 -2.93 13.62 27.48
N GLU A 181 -3.98 14.45 27.49
CA GLU A 181 -4.23 15.39 28.58
C GLU A 181 -4.51 14.66 29.91
N LEU A 182 -5.24 13.54 29.88
CA LEU A 182 -5.43 12.69 31.07
C LEU A 182 -4.09 12.16 31.59
N GLY A 183 -3.22 11.65 30.70
CA GLY A 183 -1.88 11.20 31.08
C GLY A 183 -1.04 12.33 31.70
N LYS A 184 -1.13 13.54 31.11
CA LYS A 184 -0.47 14.75 31.64
C LYS A 184 -0.92 15.10 33.05
N ARG A 185 -2.23 15.05 33.33
CA ARG A 185 -2.79 15.34 34.66
C ARG A 185 -2.47 14.27 35.69
N ALA A 186 -2.46 13.00 35.27
CA ALA A 186 -2.19 11.89 36.18
C ALA A 186 -0.73 11.85 36.66
N PHE A 187 0.24 12.21 35.81
CA PHE A 187 1.66 12.01 36.13
C PHE A 187 2.54 13.26 36.04
N GLY A 188 2.11 14.30 35.31
CA GLY A 188 2.95 15.41 34.88
C GLY A 188 4.08 14.91 33.97
N PHE A 189 4.12 15.31 32.69
CA PHE A 189 5.11 14.79 31.71
C PHE A 189 6.58 14.83 32.17
N LYS A 190 6.92 15.67 33.15
CA LYS A 190 8.25 15.74 33.81
C LYS A 190 8.65 14.46 34.57
N ASN A 191 7.71 13.62 35.02
CA ASN A 191 7.98 12.41 35.81
C ASN A 191 7.99 11.11 34.98
N LEU A 192 7.48 11.13 33.74
CA LEU A 192 7.33 9.93 32.90
C LEU A 192 8.65 9.45 32.27
N LEU A 193 9.67 10.31 32.19
CA LEU A 193 11.01 9.95 31.66
C LEU A 193 11.90 9.21 32.68
N ASN A 194 11.48 9.11 33.95
CA ASN A 194 12.24 8.44 35.02
C ASN A 194 11.87 6.97 35.24
N ARG A 195 10.93 6.42 34.47
CA ARG A 195 10.61 4.99 34.49
C ARG A 195 11.19 4.32 33.24
N LYS A 196 12.52 4.26 33.15
CA LYS A 196 13.16 3.30 32.24
C LYS A 196 12.86 1.89 32.74
N THR A 197 12.37 1.06 31.82
CA THR A 197 12.75 -0.34 31.64
C THR A 197 13.66 -0.90 32.75
N VAL A 198 13.05 -1.72 33.62
CA VAL A 198 13.71 -2.82 34.33
C VAL A 198 13.30 -4.09 33.60
#